data_AF-A0A7S3BAR5-F1
#
_entry.id   AF-A0A7S3BAR5-F1
#
_cell.length_a   1.000
_cell.length_b   1.000
_cell.length_c   1.000
_cell.angle_alpha   90.00
_cell.angle_beta   90.00
_cell.angle_gamma   90.00
#
_symmetry.space_group_name_H-M   'P 1'
#
loop_
_entity.id
_entity.type
_entity.pdbx_description
1 polymer ?
#
loop_
_entity_poly.entity_id
_entity_poly.type
_entity_poly.pdbx_seq_one_letter_code
_entity_poly.pdbx_strand_id
1 'polypeptide(L)'
;PCAGAAPPPAAAAALAATPPPAAAAAAGGKPFVGAFDAIISSELAAVLAAAKDVGGDCDKSTAILSKAFERMTAVIAAVSACKKPAQEDLGALAGPVGECIMEADGLTGGRRGAMFNHQKAIAEFLQALTWVVYTGKDCGMSLPLPHVDEVWGAAEFYVNK
;
A
#
# COMPACT_ATOMS: atom_id res chain seq x y z
N PRO A 1 34.31 -33.59 -23.53
CA PRO A 1 34.21 -32.16 -23.93
C PRO A 1 32.81 -31.82 -24.44
N CYS A 2 31.94 -31.06 -23.80
CA CYS A 2 31.89 -30.44 -22.48
C CYS A 2 30.43 -30.55 -22.03
N ALA A 3 30.20 -30.95 -20.78
CA ALA A 3 28.91 -30.80 -20.13
C ALA A 3 28.72 -29.32 -19.79
N GLY A 4 27.64 -28.69 -20.29
CA GLY A 4 27.23 -27.34 -19.91
C GLY A 4 26.00 -27.44 -19.03
N ALA A 5 26.20 -27.23 -17.74
CA ALA A 5 25.17 -27.32 -16.71
C ALA A 5 24.08 -26.27 -16.91
N ALA A 6 22.82 -26.67 -16.69
CA ALA A 6 21.70 -25.77 -16.53
C ALA A 6 21.91 -24.92 -15.26
N PRO A 7 21.63 -23.60 -15.30
CA PRO A 7 21.61 -22.80 -14.08
C PRO A 7 20.40 -23.21 -13.21
N PRO A 8 20.53 -23.15 -11.86
CA PRO A 8 19.46 -23.55 -10.95
C PRO A 8 18.30 -22.52 -11.00
N PRO A 9 17.07 -22.92 -10.64
CA PRO A 9 16.01 -21.96 -10.40
C PRO A 9 16.40 -21.10 -9.19
N ALA A 10 16.60 -19.80 -9.43
CA ALA A 10 16.74 -18.83 -8.36
C ALA A 10 15.43 -18.82 -7.56
N ALA A 11 15.57 -19.08 -6.26
CA ALA A 11 14.48 -19.14 -5.30
C ALA A 11 13.71 -17.81 -5.30
N ALA A 12 12.48 -17.83 -5.84
CA ALA A 12 11.45 -16.90 -5.39
C ALA A 12 11.16 -17.28 -3.94
N ALA A 13 11.85 -16.64 -3.02
CA ALA A 13 11.56 -16.73 -1.61
C ALA A 13 10.10 -16.32 -1.43
N ALA A 14 9.27 -17.27 -1.03
CA ALA A 14 7.96 -16.97 -0.48
C ALA A 14 8.17 -15.92 0.61
N LEU A 15 7.63 -14.71 0.41
CA LEU A 15 7.41 -13.78 1.50
C LEU A 15 6.45 -14.50 2.44
N ALA A 16 7.04 -15.17 3.44
CA ALA A 16 6.30 -15.80 4.51
C ALA A 16 5.39 -14.72 5.10
N ALA A 17 4.10 -15.05 5.23
CA ALA A 17 3.13 -14.22 5.92
C ALA A 17 3.74 -13.80 7.26
N THR A 18 4.10 -12.53 7.38
CA THR A 18 4.60 -11.96 8.63
C THR A 18 3.51 -12.20 9.67
N PRO A 19 3.80 -12.91 10.77
CA PRO A 19 2.82 -13.05 11.83
C PRO A 19 2.46 -11.64 12.33
N PRO A 20 1.18 -11.37 12.66
CA PRO A 20 0.77 -10.04 13.09
C PRO A 20 1.68 -9.61 14.26
N PRO A 21 2.16 -8.35 14.27
CA PRO A 21 3.05 -7.89 15.32
C PRO A 21 2.36 -8.13 16.67
N ALA A 22 3.03 -8.91 17.52
CA ALA A 22 2.57 -9.16 18.88
C ALA A 22 2.34 -7.80 19.55
N ALA A 23 1.11 -7.58 20.00
CA ALA A 23 0.63 -6.32 20.52
C ALA A 23 1.52 -5.80 21.65
N ALA A 24 2.42 -4.87 21.33
CA ALA A 24 3.10 -4.04 22.32
C ALA A 24 2.07 -3.03 22.84
N ALA A 25 1.35 -3.43 23.87
CA ALA A 25 0.50 -2.53 24.62
C ALA A 25 1.37 -1.54 25.40
N ALA A 26 1.43 -0.28 24.94
CA ALA A 26 1.80 0.84 25.80
C ALA A 26 1.18 2.17 25.33
N ALA A 27 0.68 2.92 26.32
CA ALA A 27 0.22 4.31 26.32
C ALA A 27 -1.08 4.66 25.56
N GLY A 28 -2.24 4.44 26.21
CA GLY A 28 -3.47 5.26 26.11
C GLY A 28 -4.21 5.41 24.78
N GLY A 29 -3.60 5.02 23.65
CA GLY A 29 -4.16 5.04 22.31
C GLY A 29 -4.87 3.75 21.93
N LYS A 30 -5.67 3.77 20.87
CA LYS A 30 -6.32 2.56 20.37
C LYS A 30 -5.30 1.66 19.67
N PRO A 31 -5.28 0.34 19.94
CA PRO A 31 -4.24 -0.57 19.43
C PRO A 31 -4.00 -0.52 17.92
N PHE A 32 -5.05 -0.31 17.11
CA PHE A 32 -4.94 -0.25 15.65
C PHE A 32 -4.15 0.98 15.16
N VAL A 33 -4.10 2.07 15.92
CA VAL A 33 -3.33 3.27 15.55
C VAL A 33 -1.84 2.93 15.63
N GLY A 34 -1.39 2.37 16.76
CA GLY A 34 0.00 1.94 16.93
C GLY A 34 0.41 0.83 15.97
N ALA A 35 -0.51 -0.07 15.62
CA ALA A 35 -0.27 -1.09 14.60
C ALA A 35 -0.05 -0.47 13.19
N PHE A 36 -0.81 0.57 12.85
CA PHE A 36 -0.62 1.29 11.58
C PHE A 36 0.70 2.07 11.55
N ASP A 37 1.05 2.74 12.66
CA ASP A 37 2.33 3.43 12.81
C ASP A 37 3.53 2.46 12.70
N ALA A 38 3.37 1.22 13.18
CA ALA A 38 4.38 0.17 13.03
C ALA A 38 4.60 -0.19 11.56
N ILE A 39 3.55 -0.30 10.75
CA ILE A 39 3.65 -0.55 9.29
C ILE A 39 4.42 0.59 8.60
N ILE A 40 4.13 1.84 8.97
CA ILE A 40 4.80 3.02 8.40
C ILE A 40 6.30 3.02 8.76
N SER A 41 6.62 2.81 10.04
CA SER A 41 7.99 2.89 10.54
C SER A 41 8.88 1.71 10.14
N SER A 42 8.29 0.60 9.68
CA SER A 42 9.02 -0.58 9.22
C SER A 42 8.91 -0.77 7.71
N GLU A 43 7.79 -1.32 7.23
CA GLU A 43 7.60 -1.75 5.85
C GLU A 43 7.66 -0.59 4.85
N LEU A 44 6.93 0.51 5.12
CA LEU A 44 6.96 1.67 4.23
C LEU A 44 8.35 2.32 4.23
N ALA A 45 8.98 2.45 5.40
CA ALA A 45 10.33 2.99 5.50
C ALA A 45 11.35 2.17 4.68
N ALA A 46 11.24 0.84 4.70
CA ALA A 46 12.09 -0.06 3.92
C ALA A 46 11.87 0.13 2.41
N VAL A 47 10.61 0.22 1.96
CA VAL A 47 10.28 0.48 0.54
C VAL A 47 10.81 1.84 0.08
N LEU A 48 10.65 2.89 0.89
CA LEU A 48 11.15 4.23 0.57
C LEU A 48 12.68 4.26 0.48
N ALA A 49 13.38 3.58 1.38
CA ALA A 49 14.84 3.48 1.33
C ALA A 49 15.31 2.78 0.05
N ALA A 50 14.72 1.63 -0.28
CA ALA A 50 15.06 0.88 -1.48
C ALA A 50 14.77 1.68 -2.77
N ALA A 51 13.62 2.35 -2.84
CA ALA A 51 13.25 3.15 -4.01
C ALA A 51 14.15 4.37 -4.20
N LYS A 52 14.64 4.96 -3.10
CA LYS A 52 15.62 6.06 -3.15
C LYS A 52 16.96 5.60 -3.74
N ASP A 53 17.41 4.39 -3.40
CA ASP A 53 18.64 3.82 -3.95
C ASP A 53 18.51 3.50 -5.45
N VAL A 54 17.32 3.08 -5.89
CA VAL A 54 16.98 2.91 -7.32
C VAL A 54 16.90 4.25 -8.04
N GLY A 55 16.27 5.25 -7.41
CA GLY A 55 16.09 6.59 -7.92
C GLY A 55 15.09 6.72 -9.07
N GLY A 56 15.13 7.87 -9.73
CA GLY A 56 14.35 8.15 -10.93
C GLY A 56 12.84 8.09 -10.71
N ASP A 57 12.13 7.42 -11.60
CA ASP A 57 10.67 7.33 -11.56
C ASP A 57 10.15 6.38 -10.46
N CYS A 58 11.00 5.48 -9.96
CA CYS A 58 10.67 4.62 -8.81
C CYS A 58 10.53 5.47 -7.53
N ASP A 59 11.55 6.29 -7.22
CA ASP A 59 11.55 7.21 -6.08
C ASP A 59 10.35 8.18 -6.13
N LYS A 60 10.04 8.73 -7.32
CA LYS A 60 8.85 9.59 -7.52
C LYS A 60 7.55 8.88 -7.17
N SER A 61 7.35 7.65 -7.64
CA SER A 61 6.13 6.89 -7.32
C SER A 61 6.03 6.54 -5.83
N THR A 62 7.15 6.23 -5.17
CA THR A 62 7.14 5.95 -3.73
C THR A 62 6.96 7.20 -2.87
N ALA A 63 7.31 8.39 -3.36
CA ALA A 63 6.96 9.64 -2.69
C ALA A 63 5.43 9.81 -2.58
N ILE A 64 4.67 9.43 -3.61
CA ILE A 64 3.20 9.41 -3.58
C ILE A 64 2.70 8.36 -2.59
N LEU A 65 3.32 7.19 -2.55
CA LEU A 65 3.03 6.15 -1.56
C LEU A 65 3.19 6.68 -0.13
N SER A 66 4.31 7.34 0.17
CA SER A 66 4.54 7.98 1.47
C SER A 66 3.46 8.99 1.82
N LYS A 67 3.13 9.88 0.88
CA LYS A 67 2.07 10.88 1.03
C LYS A 67 0.72 10.23 1.31
N ALA A 68 0.37 9.15 0.61
CA ALA A 68 -0.89 8.43 0.81
C ALA A 68 -0.99 7.83 2.22
N PHE A 69 0.10 7.25 2.74
CA PHE A 69 0.14 6.72 4.11
C PHE A 69 0.07 7.84 5.17
N GLU A 70 0.71 8.99 4.94
CA GLU A 70 0.58 10.15 5.81
C GLU A 70 -0.89 10.64 5.87
N ARG A 71 -1.55 10.73 4.70
CA ARG A 71 -2.99 11.05 4.64
C ARG A 71 -3.82 9.99 5.36
N MET A 72 -3.51 8.71 5.18
CA MET A 72 -4.21 7.61 5.85
C MET A 72 -4.04 7.67 7.37
N THR A 73 -2.88 8.06 7.89
CA THR A 73 -2.68 8.28 9.33
C THR A 73 -3.66 9.31 9.89
N ALA A 74 -3.91 10.39 9.15
CA ALA A 74 -4.92 11.38 9.55
C ALA A 74 -6.33 10.79 9.59
N VAL A 75 -6.69 9.93 8.62
CA VAL A 75 -7.98 9.21 8.62
C VAL A 75 -8.08 8.27 9.83
N ILE A 76 -7.06 7.44 10.06
CA ILE A 76 -6.98 6.50 11.16
C ILE A 76 -7.08 7.22 12.50
N ALA A 77 -6.38 8.35 12.68
CA ALA A 77 -6.43 9.17 13.89
C ALA A 77 -7.84 9.76 14.14
N ALA A 78 -8.49 10.29 13.10
CA ALA A 78 -9.83 10.85 13.16
C ALA A 78 -10.89 9.78 13.49
N VAL A 79 -10.87 8.63 12.79
CA VAL A 79 -11.72 7.47 13.10
C VAL A 79 -11.46 6.96 14.51
N SER A 80 -10.24 7.16 15.00
CA SER A 80 -9.91 6.86 16.37
C SER A 80 -10.69 7.76 17.36
N ALA A 81 -10.76 9.05 17.11
CA ALA A 81 -11.34 10.01 18.06
C ALA A 81 -12.88 10.15 17.93
N CYS A 82 -13.45 9.66 16.83
CA CYS A 82 -14.85 9.89 16.47
C CYS A 82 -15.72 8.62 16.58
N LYS A 83 -17.02 8.81 16.80
CA LYS A 83 -18.03 7.78 16.45
C LYS A 83 -18.04 7.62 14.92
N LYS A 84 -18.50 6.48 14.42
CA LYS A 84 -18.60 6.21 12.97
C LYS A 84 -19.24 7.42 12.27
N PRO A 85 -18.50 8.14 11.40
CA PRO A 85 -19.02 9.32 10.72
C PRO A 85 -20.10 8.92 9.70
N ALA A 86 -20.88 9.90 9.24
CA ALA A 86 -21.75 9.69 8.08
C ALA A 86 -20.89 9.37 6.83
N GLN A 87 -21.49 8.73 5.83
CA GLN A 87 -20.77 8.34 4.60
C GLN A 87 -20.10 9.54 3.93
N GLU A 88 -20.79 10.68 3.88
CA GLU A 88 -20.30 11.92 3.27
C GLU A 88 -19.06 12.45 4.00
N ASP A 89 -19.08 12.47 5.34
CA ASP A 89 -17.96 12.90 6.17
C ASP A 89 -16.76 11.96 6.02
N LEU A 90 -16.99 10.65 5.92
CA LEU A 90 -15.94 9.66 5.68
C LEU A 90 -15.32 9.84 4.29
N GLY A 91 -16.14 10.11 3.28
CA GLY A 91 -15.68 10.43 1.93
C GLY A 91 -14.83 11.70 1.90
N ALA A 92 -15.26 12.77 2.59
CA ALA A 92 -14.48 14.00 2.72
C ALA A 92 -13.15 13.78 3.44
N LEU A 93 -13.16 12.97 4.50
CA LEU A 93 -11.95 12.61 5.26
C LEU A 93 -10.97 11.77 4.43
N ALA A 94 -11.47 10.85 3.61
CA ALA A 94 -10.66 9.99 2.74
C ALA A 94 -10.28 10.65 1.39
N GLY A 95 -10.89 11.78 1.03
CA GLY A 95 -10.62 12.52 -0.22
C GLY A 95 -9.13 12.73 -0.52
N PRO A 96 -8.32 13.21 0.45
CA PRO A 96 -6.87 13.37 0.25
C PRO A 96 -6.11 12.07 -0.05
N VAL A 97 -6.60 10.91 0.41
CA VAL A 97 -6.06 9.59 0.03
C VAL A 97 -6.41 9.31 -1.43
N GLY A 98 -7.66 9.54 -1.83
CA GLY A 98 -8.12 9.41 -3.21
C GLY A 98 -7.35 10.27 -4.21
N GLU A 99 -6.96 11.50 -3.81
CA GLU A 99 -6.08 12.36 -4.62
C GLU A 99 -4.71 11.72 -4.87
N CYS A 100 -4.11 11.07 -3.87
CA CYS A 100 -2.83 10.37 -4.03
C CYS A 100 -2.97 9.16 -4.96
N ILE A 101 -4.10 8.44 -4.89
CA ILE A 101 -4.41 7.34 -5.80
C ILE A 101 -4.48 7.85 -7.25
N MET A 102 -5.25 8.92 -7.50
CA MET A 102 -5.34 9.53 -8.83
C MET A 102 -3.99 10.06 -9.34
N GLU A 103 -3.17 10.62 -8.45
CA GLU A 103 -1.83 11.09 -8.76
C GLU A 103 -0.92 9.94 -9.24
N ALA A 104 -0.96 8.79 -8.53
CA ALA A 104 -0.21 7.61 -8.90
C ALA A 104 -0.68 6.98 -10.22
N ASP A 105 -2.00 6.90 -10.43
CA ASP A 105 -2.58 6.43 -11.70
C ASP A 105 -2.12 7.32 -12.87
N GLY A 106 -2.06 8.64 -12.66
CA GLY A 106 -1.56 9.61 -13.62
C GLY A 106 -0.13 9.36 -14.09
N LEU A 107 0.76 8.85 -13.22
CA LEU A 107 2.13 8.48 -13.59
C LEU A 107 2.17 7.33 -14.62
N THR A 108 1.12 6.51 -14.67
CA THR A 108 1.06 5.29 -15.47
C THR A 108 0.20 5.39 -16.71
N GLY A 109 -0.54 6.51 -16.88
CA GLY A 109 -1.38 6.77 -18.05
C GLY A 109 -0.61 7.25 -19.30
N GLY A 110 0.68 7.58 -19.16
CA GLY A 110 1.51 8.14 -20.21
C GLY A 110 2.40 7.12 -20.94
N ARG A 111 3.46 7.63 -21.61
CA ARG A 111 4.48 6.79 -22.25
C ARG A 111 5.20 5.95 -21.21
N ARG A 112 5.27 4.64 -21.45
CA ARG A 112 5.96 3.70 -20.56
C ARG A 112 7.47 3.94 -20.57
N GLY A 113 8.04 4.22 -19.40
CA GLY A 113 9.48 4.33 -19.17
C GLY A 113 10.12 3.03 -18.68
N ALA A 114 11.41 3.07 -18.38
CA ALA A 114 12.18 1.92 -17.89
C ALA A 114 11.66 1.38 -16.53
N MET A 115 11.12 2.26 -15.69
CA MET A 115 10.59 1.91 -14.37
C MET A 115 9.06 1.76 -14.35
N PHE A 116 8.43 1.58 -15.52
CA PHE A 116 6.97 1.53 -15.62
C PHE A 116 6.34 0.45 -14.72
N ASN A 117 6.93 -0.73 -14.62
CA ASN A 117 6.42 -1.80 -13.76
C ASN A 117 6.42 -1.40 -12.29
N HIS A 118 7.46 -0.72 -11.80
CA HIS A 118 7.53 -0.23 -10.42
C HIS A 118 6.44 0.81 -10.14
N GLN A 119 6.28 1.78 -11.03
CA GLN A 119 5.23 2.80 -10.91
C GLN A 119 3.84 2.16 -10.95
N LYS A 120 3.64 1.16 -11.81
CA LYS A 120 2.36 0.50 -11.94
C LYS A 120 2.04 -0.41 -10.76
N ALA A 121 3.03 -1.10 -10.20
CA ALA A 121 2.87 -1.85 -8.95
C ALA A 121 2.37 -0.93 -7.82
N ILE A 122 2.96 0.27 -7.69
CA ILE A 122 2.56 1.24 -6.66
C ILE A 122 1.16 1.80 -6.92
N ALA A 123 0.84 2.15 -8.17
CA ALA A 123 -0.48 2.67 -8.53
C ALA A 123 -1.60 1.65 -8.27
N GLU A 124 -1.38 0.38 -8.64
CA GLU A 124 -2.33 -0.70 -8.32
C GLU A 124 -2.43 -0.90 -6.81
N PHE A 125 -1.30 -1.01 -6.10
CA PHE A 125 -1.29 -1.22 -4.65
C PHE A 125 -2.03 -0.13 -3.88
N LEU A 126 -1.91 1.14 -4.30
CA LEU A 126 -2.56 2.27 -3.61
C LEU A 126 -4.09 2.15 -3.58
N GLN A 127 -4.71 1.41 -4.51
CA GLN A 127 -6.14 1.12 -4.47
C GLN A 127 -6.56 0.37 -3.21
N ALA A 128 -5.63 -0.35 -2.56
CA ALA A 128 -5.90 -1.08 -1.31
C ALA A 128 -6.41 -0.12 -0.24
N LEU A 129 -5.87 1.11 -0.17
CA LEU A 129 -6.23 2.12 0.83
C LEU A 129 -7.70 2.55 0.80
N THR A 130 -8.42 2.27 -0.30
CA THR A 130 -9.87 2.54 -0.38
C THR A 130 -10.69 1.67 0.57
N TRP A 131 -10.12 0.63 1.21
CA TRP A 131 -10.78 -0.15 2.25
C TRP A 131 -11.37 0.72 3.38
N VAL A 132 -10.77 1.89 3.64
CA VAL A 132 -11.19 2.80 4.73
C VAL A 132 -12.58 3.39 4.54
N VAL A 133 -13.09 3.44 3.31
CA VAL A 133 -14.44 3.95 3.01
C VAL A 133 -15.52 2.87 3.08
N TYR A 134 -15.17 1.63 3.43
CA TYR A 134 -16.12 0.54 3.62
C TYR A 134 -17.07 0.81 4.79
N THR A 135 -18.38 0.84 4.52
CA THR A 135 -19.39 1.14 5.54
C THR A 135 -20.41 0.04 5.77
N GLY A 136 -20.30 -1.10 5.07
CA GLY A 136 -21.14 -2.27 5.25
C GLY A 136 -21.28 -3.07 3.95
N LYS A 137 -21.94 -4.22 4.00
CA LYS A 137 -22.09 -5.11 2.84
C LYS A 137 -22.86 -4.48 1.68
N ASP A 138 -23.69 -3.48 1.96
CA ASP A 138 -24.56 -2.83 0.99
C ASP A 138 -23.95 -1.54 0.40
N CYS A 139 -22.69 -1.19 0.72
CA CYS A 139 -22.04 0.03 0.23
C CYS A 139 -21.43 -0.09 -1.19
N GLY A 140 -21.63 -1.23 -1.87
CA GLY A 140 -21.13 -1.46 -3.23
C GLY A 140 -19.64 -1.78 -3.33
N MET A 141 -18.96 -2.01 -2.20
CA MET A 141 -17.56 -2.43 -2.16
C MET A 141 -17.41 -3.83 -1.55
N SER A 142 -16.35 -4.53 -1.95
CA SER A 142 -15.95 -5.79 -1.33
C SER A 142 -15.55 -5.57 0.14
N LEU A 143 -15.53 -6.65 0.91
CA LEU A 143 -15.07 -6.60 2.30
C LEU A 143 -13.60 -6.11 2.34
N PRO A 144 -13.19 -5.33 3.36
CA PRO A 144 -11.86 -4.75 3.42
C PRO A 144 -10.71 -5.74 3.20
N LEU A 145 -10.79 -6.94 3.78
CA LEU A 145 -9.73 -7.94 3.64
C LEU A 145 -9.66 -8.52 2.21
N PRO A 146 -10.75 -9.09 1.65
CA PRO A 146 -10.78 -9.49 0.23
C PRO A 146 -10.37 -8.38 -0.74
N HIS A 147 -10.79 -7.13 -0.49
CA HIS A 147 -10.39 -5.98 -1.30
C HIS A 147 -8.86 -5.81 -1.34
N VAL A 148 -8.22 -5.83 -0.17
CA VAL A 148 -6.76 -5.71 -0.06
C VAL A 148 -6.06 -6.90 -0.75
N ASP A 149 -6.57 -8.12 -0.61
CA ASP A 149 -6.01 -9.31 -1.26
C ASP A 149 -6.10 -9.24 -2.80
N GLU A 150 -7.24 -8.80 -3.34
CA GLU A 150 -7.45 -8.62 -4.77
C GLU A 150 -6.50 -7.56 -5.34
N VAL A 151 -6.36 -6.43 -4.65
CA VAL A 151 -5.43 -5.36 -5.04
C VAL A 151 -3.97 -5.83 -4.95
N TRP A 152 -3.62 -6.61 -3.93
CA TRP A 152 -2.28 -7.19 -3.82
C TRP A 152 -1.95 -8.06 -5.05
N GLY A 153 -2.87 -8.91 -5.49
CA GLY A 153 -2.68 -9.72 -6.70
C GLY A 153 -2.45 -8.87 -7.96
N ALA A 154 -3.12 -7.72 -8.09
CA ALA A 154 -2.91 -6.79 -9.20
C ALA A 154 -1.52 -6.13 -9.14
N ALA A 155 -1.08 -5.70 -7.96
CA ALA A 155 0.26 -5.12 -7.77
C ALA A 155 1.38 -6.16 -8.00
N GLU A 156 1.21 -7.36 -7.46
CA GLU A 156 2.17 -8.48 -7.55
C GLU A 156 2.48 -8.85 -9.00
N PHE A 157 1.48 -8.78 -9.90
CA PHE A 157 1.70 -9.00 -11.33
C PHE A 157 2.77 -8.09 -11.93
N TYR A 158 2.89 -6.85 -11.46
CA TYR A 158 3.91 -5.92 -11.94
C TYR A 158 5.24 -6.06 -11.20
N VAL A 159 5.21 -6.42 -9.92
CA VAL A 159 6.43 -6.70 -9.14
C VAL A 159 7.20 -7.89 -9.72
N ASN A 160 6.51 -8.89 -10.27
CA ASN A 160 7.11 -10.08 -10.86
C ASN A 160 7.78 -9.88 -12.24
N LYS A 161 7.94 -8.63 -12.72
CA LYS A 161 8.47 -8.30 -14.06
C LYS A 161 9.71 -7.44 -14.02
#